data_AF-A0A1V4YNS3-F1
#
_entry.id   AF-A0A1V4YNS3-F1
#
_cell.length_a   1.000
_cell.length_b   1.000
_cell.length_c   1.000
_cell.angle_alpha   90.00
_cell.angle_beta   90.00
_cell.angle_gamma   90.00
#
_symmetry.space_group_name_H-M   'P 1'
#
loop_
_entity.id
_entity.type
_entity.pdbx_description
1 polymer ?
#
loop_
_entity_poly.entity_id
_entity_poly.type
_entity_poly.pdbx_seq_one_letter_code
_entity_poly.pdbx_strand_id
1 'polypeptide(L)'
;MEEIRWFKGLFNRISWAGVFTGFFVILSIFTLLRKTQFDSAALFFIGPLIGGFVSGYRGIDDFIEGAINGFLVSLLLFILVLMGLIFIFITDGPFSTSNSIKIVFTLILLLAVGLSGGLIGVFIKKVGKGIHSSENTKIGKGYLVCDKCGGYYKLQLWESPDDFDECQCGGNLEYHENNSDLESYESNDELERIRDSYE
;
A
#
# COMPACT_ATOMS: atom_id res chain seq x y z
N MET A 1 22.38 15.55 -24.39
CA MET A 1 21.11 16.10 -23.84
C MET A 1 20.15 15.02 -23.33
N GLU A 2 20.10 13.83 -23.94
CA GLU A 2 19.19 12.75 -23.51
C GLU A 2 19.51 12.18 -22.13
N GLU A 3 20.79 12.03 -21.76
CA GLU A 3 21.18 11.55 -20.43
C GLU A 3 20.65 12.45 -19.28
N ILE A 4 20.70 13.77 -19.45
CA ILE A 4 20.19 14.73 -18.46
C ILE A 4 18.67 14.58 -18.29
N ARG A 5 17.94 14.25 -19.37
CA ARG A 5 16.49 14.02 -19.32
C ARG A 5 16.16 12.77 -18.51
N TRP A 6 16.96 11.71 -18.67
CA TRP A 6 16.81 10.48 -17.90
C TRP A 6 17.03 10.71 -16.40
N PHE A 7 18.08 11.44 -16.02
CA PHE A 7 18.34 11.79 -14.61
C PHE A 7 17.23 12.62 -13.98
N LYS A 8 16.70 13.63 -14.70
CA LYS A 8 15.55 14.40 -14.23
C LYS A 8 14.30 13.53 -14.03
N GLY A 9 14.06 12.59 -14.96
CA GLY A 9 12.98 11.63 -14.84
C GLY A 9 13.10 10.74 -13.60
N LEU A 10 14.30 10.25 -13.30
CA LEU A 10 14.57 9.46 -12.11
C LEU A 10 14.36 10.29 -10.82
N PHE A 11 14.87 11.52 -10.77
CA PHE A 11 14.77 12.38 -9.60
C PHE A 11 13.33 12.79 -9.28
N ASN A 12 12.51 13.01 -10.31
CA ASN A 12 11.09 13.33 -10.13
C ASN A 12 10.26 12.14 -9.62
N ARG A 13 10.74 10.91 -9.80
CA ARG A 13 10.09 9.71 -9.27
C ARG A 13 10.35 9.51 -7.77
N ILE A 14 11.43 10.09 -7.25
CA ILE A 14 11.79 9.93 -5.84
C ILE A 14 10.77 10.63 -4.94
N SER A 15 10.22 9.87 -3.99
CA SER A 15 9.40 10.43 -2.93
C SER A 15 10.28 11.14 -1.89
N TRP A 16 10.47 12.45 -2.06
CA TRP A 16 11.22 13.29 -1.12
C TRP A 16 10.71 13.21 0.30
N ALA A 17 9.40 13.02 0.48
CA ALA A 17 8.81 12.82 1.81
C ALA A 17 9.38 11.57 2.51
N GLY A 18 9.57 10.45 1.78
CA GLY A 18 10.20 9.24 2.31
C GLY A 18 11.68 9.45 2.64
N VAL A 19 12.41 10.15 1.76
CA VAL A 19 13.82 10.50 1.98
C VAL A 19 14.00 11.34 3.24
N PHE A 20 13.26 12.43 3.39
CA PHE A 20 13.37 13.30 4.56
C PHE A 20 12.98 12.57 5.85
N THR A 21 11.90 11.78 5.83
CA THR A 21 11.46 11.02 7.00
C THR A 21 12.55 10.04 7.44
N GLY A 22 13.09 9.24 6.51
CA GLY A 22 14.16 8.30 6.82
C GLY A 22 15.43 9.00 7.29
N PHE A 23 15.81 10.12 6.69
CA PHE A 23 16.99 10.91 7.07
C PHE A 23 16.90 11.43 8.51
N PHE A 24 15.77 12.03 8.92
CA PHE A 24 15.58 12.51 10.29
C PHE A 24 15.63 11.37 11.32
N VAL A 25 15.11 10.20 10.97
CA VAL A 25 15.22 8.99 11.81
C VAL A 25 16.68 8.58 11.96
N ILE A 26 17.46 8.53 10.86
CA ILE A 26 18.90 8.22 10.90
C ILE A 26 19.65 9.21 11.78
N LEU A 27 19.43 10.51 11.61
CA LEU A 27 20.05 11.55 12.44
C LEU A 27 19.70 11.41 13.92
N SER A 28 18.44 11.11 14.22
CA SER A 28 17.98 10.91 15.59
C SER A 28 18.66 9.70 16.22
N ILE A 29 18.77 8.59 15.49
CA ILE A 29 19.48 7.39 15.95
C ILE A 29 20.97 7.68 16.14
N PHE A 30 21.61 8.35 15.19
CA PHE A 30 23.02 8.71 15.27
C PHE A 30 23.34 9.55 16.52
N THR A 31 22.52 10.57 16.80
CA THR A 31 22.69 11.42 17.99
C THR A 31 22.47 10.65 19.29
N LEU A 32 21.49 9.73 19.33
CA LEU A 32 21.24 8.86 20.49
C LEU A 32 22.39 7.87 20.73
N LEU A 33 22.91 7.22 19.68
CA LEU A 33 24.02 6.27 19.78
C LEU A 33 25.28 6.94 20.35
N ARG A 34 25.62 8.15 19.88
CA ARG A 34 26.74 8.93 20.42
C ARG A 34 26.58 9.24 21.91
N LYS A 35 25.36 9.53 22.36
CA LYS A 35 25.10 9.90 23.76
C LYS A 35 25.15 8.70 24.70
N THR A 36 24.72 7.52 24.23
CA THR A 36 24.40 6.38 25.09
C THR A 36 25.44 5.26 25.07
N GLN A 37 26.51 5.37 24.26
CA GLN A 37 27.51 4.31 24.07
C GLN A 37 26.88 2.98 23.62
N PHE A 38 25.68 3.01 23.04
CA PHE A 38 25.04 1.82 22.49
C PHE A 38 25.83 1.36 21.26
N ASP A 39 26.39 0.16 21.34
CA ASP A 39 27.15 -0.48 20.24
C ASP A 39 26.23 -1.17 19.23
N SER A 40 25.07 -0.58 18.98
CA SER A 40 24.03 -1.16 18.12
C SER A 40 23.97 -0.42 16.79
N ALA A 41 24.93 -0.75 15.91
CA ALA A 41 24.85 -0.37 14.50
C ALA A 41 23.56 -0.92 13.82
N ALA A 42 22.90 -1.91 14.44
CA ALA A 42 21.64 -2.44 13.98
C ALA A 42 20.55 -1.36 13.88
N LEU A 43 20.52 -0.34 14.74
CA LEU A 43 19.44 0.66 14.67
C LEU A 43 19.42 1.47 13.35
N PHE A 44 20.52 1.52 12.61
CA PHE A 44 20.59 2.27 11.36
C PHE A 44 19.66 1.74 10.25
N PHE A 45 19.14 0.50 10.34
CA PHE A 45 18.16 0.00 9.35
C PHE A 45 16.78 0.66 9.47
N ILE A 46 16.45 1.22 10.64
CA ILE A 46 15.12 1.79 10.90
C ILE A 46 14.86 2.97 9.94
N GLY A 47 15.88 3.77 9.64
CA GLY A 47 15.78 4.87 8.69
C GLY A 47 15.40 4.44 7.28
N PRO A 48 16.22 3.61 6.60
CA PRO A 48 15.90 3.04 5.29
C PRO A 48 14.56 2.29 5.27
N LEU A 49 14.24 1.52 6.31
CA LEU A 49 12.96 0.81 6.42
C LEU A 49 11.76 1.77 6.44
N ILE A 50 11.77 2.78 7.33
CA ILE A 50 10.69 3.77 7.44
C ILE A 50 10.61 4.64 6.17
N GLY A 51 11.76 5.08 5.65
CA GLY A 51 11.81 5.89 4.44
C GLY A 51 11.24 5.16 3.23
N GLY A 52 11.65 3.90 3.03
CA GLY A 52 11.12 3.01 1.98
C GLY A 52 9.64 2.70 2.17
N PHE A 53 9.19 2.49 3.42
CA PHE A 53 7.78 2.29 3.74
C PHE A 53 6.93 3.49 3.35
N VAL A 54 7.32 4.70 3.76
CA VAL A 54 6.59 5.94 3.47
C VAL A 54 6.56 6.21 1.97
N SER A 55 7.66 5.99 1.25
CA SER A 55 7.69 6.18 -0.20
C SER A 55 6.87 5.13 -0.94
N GLY A 56 6.88 3.87 -0.51
CA GLY A 56 6.03 2.82 -1.06
C GLY A 56 4.53 3.08 -0.85
N TYR A 57 4.15 3.51 0.35
CA TYR A 57 2.76 3.86 0.66
C TYR A 57 2.26 5.08 -0.13
N ARG A 58 3.12 6.08 -0.35
CA ARG A 58 2.80 7.28 -1.15
C ARG A 58 2.97 7.10 -2.65
N GLY A 59 3.42 5.93 -3.10
CA GLY A 59 3.52 5.61 -4.52
C GLY A 59 2.19 5.87 -5.24
N ILE A 60 2.27 6.12 -6.55
CA ILE A 60 1.12 6.23 -7.45
C ILE A 60 0.30 4.92 -7.35
N ASP A 61 -0.92 4.89 -7.88
CA ASP A 61 -1.83 3.74 -7.72
C ASP A 61 -1.29 2.42 -8.28
N ASP A 62 -0.22 2.49 -9.06
CA ASP A 62 0.51 1.34 -9.55
C ASP A 62 1.45 0.73 -8.50
N PHE A 63 1.19 -0.55 -8.21
CA PHE A 63 1.99 -1.37 -7.29
C PHE A 63 3.49 -1.33 -7.62
N ILE A 64 3.81 -1.44 -8.91
CA ILE A 64 5.20 -1.50 -9.39
C ILE A 64 5.91 -0.16 -9.14
N GLU A 65 5.23 0.96 -9.38
CA GLU A 65 5.82 2.29 -9.16
C GLU A 65 6.06 2.57 -7.68
N GLY A 66 5.12 2.20 -6.82
CA GLY A 66 5.30 2.28 -5.37
C GLY A 66 6.49 1.45 -4.90
N ALA A 67 6.64 0.21 -5.40
CA ALA A 67 7.75 -0.66 -5.03
C ALA A 67 9.10 -0.10 -5.49
N ILE A 68 9.17 0.41 -6.73
CA ILE A 68 10.39 1.04 -7.29
C ILE A 68 10.78 2.29 -6.48
N ASN A 69 9.82 3.15 -6.14
CA ASN A 69 10.08 4.34 -5.34
C ASN A 69 10.52 3.98 -3.91
N GLY A 70 9.90 2.96 -3.32
CA GLY A 70 10.34 2.30 -2.11
C GLY A 70 11.82 1.93 -2.15
N PHE A 71 12.18 1.13 -3.15
CA PHE A 71 13.53 0.64 -3.38
C PHE A 71 14.56 1.78 -3.55
N LEU A 72 14.26 2.77 -4.40
CA LEU A 72 15.17 3.89 -4.67
C LEU A 72 15.44 4.73 -3.42
N VAL A 73 14.41 4.99 -2.60
CA VAL A 73 14.56 5.73 -1.33
C VAL A 73 15.39 4.92 -0.33
N SER A 74 15.11 3.63 -0.17
CA SER A 74 15.89 2.76 0.73
C SER A 74 17.37 2.68 0.31
N LEU A 75 17.64 2.59 -1.00
CA LEU A 75 19.01 2.57 -1.53
C LEU A 75 19.73 3.90 -1.28
N LEU A 76 19.06 5.03 -1.51
CA LEU A 76 19.63 6.35 -1.25
C LEU A 76 19.97 6.54 0.23
N LEU A 77 19.07 6.13 1.13
CA LEU A 77 19.30 6.21 2.58
C LEU A 77 20.40 5.24 3.04
N PHE A 78 20.53 4.07 2.41
CA PHE A 78 21.64 3.16 2.67
C PHE A 78 22.99 3.78 2.30
N ILE A 79 23.07 4.45 1.15
CA ILE A 79 24.29 5.19 0.76
C ILE A 79 24.64 6.25 1.81
N LEU A 80 23.65 6.97 2.36
CA LEU A 80 23.89 7.92 3.45
C LEU A 80 24.42 7.26 4.73
N VAL A 81 23.91 6.07 5.09
CA VAL A 81 24.44 5.29 6.21
C VAL A 81 25.90 4.88 5.95
N LEU A 82 26.24 4.42 4.75
CA LEU A 82 27.61 4.06 4.38
C LEU A 82 28.54 5.28 4.47
N MET A 83 28.12 6.44 3.97
CA MET A 83 28.87 7.69 4.09
C MET A 83 29.12 8.05 5.57
N GLY A 84 28.10 7.88 6.43
CA GLY A 84 28.24 8.08 7.87
C GLY A 84 29.25 7.13 8.52
N LEU A 85 29.22 5.84 8.15
CA LEU A 85 30.17 4.84 8.66
C LEU A 85 31.61 5.11 8.20
N ILE A 86 31.79 5.52 6.94
CA ILE A 86 33.10 5.93 6.41
C ILE A 86 33.62 7.16 7.16
N PHE A 87 32.75 8.14 7.44
CA PHE A 87 33.11 9.31 8.23
C PHE A 87 33.57 8.94 9.65
N ILE A 88 32.85 8.03 10.34
CA ILE A 88 33.27 7.49 11.65
C ILE A 88 34.65 6.83 11.52
N PHE A 89 34.85 5.97 10.52
CA PHE A 89 36.13 5.29 10.30
C PHE A 89 37.30 6.28 10.12
N ILE A 90 37.08 7.37 9.39
CA ILE A 90 38.10 8.41 9.16
C ILE A 90 38.40 9.19 10.45
N THR A 91 37.39 9.45 11.28
CA THR A 91 37.52 10.32 12.47
C THR A 91 37.96 9.57 13.72
N ASP A 92 37.42 8.38 13.97
CA ASP A 92 37.65 7.57 15.17
C ASP A 92 38.65 6.42 14.93
N GLY A 93 39.06 6.22 13.67
CA GLY A 93 40.01 5.18 13.27
C GLY A 93 39.36 3.83 12.93
N PRO A 94 40.18 2.81 12.62
CA PRO A 94 39.69 1.52 12.17
C PRO A 94 38.99 0.73 13.27
N PHE A 95 37.90 0.06 12.91
CA PHE A 95 37.19 -0.86 13.80
C PHE A 95 38.05 -2.09 14.13
N SER A 96 37.93 -2.60 15.37
CA SER A 96 38.52 -3.89 15.77
C SER A 96 38.01 -5.04 14.89
N THR A 97 38.83 -6.07 14.65
CA THR A 97 38.51 -7.21 13.77
C THR A 97 37.19 -7.91 14.13
N SER A 98 36.90 -8.03 15.43
CA SER A 98 35.62 -8.57 15.94
C SER A 98 34.41 -7.73 15.49
N ASN A 99 34.58 -6.41 15.44
CA ASN A 99 33.54 -5.48 15.06
C ASN A 99 33.37 -5.42 13.54
N SER A 100 34.44 -5.65 12.76
CA SER A 100 34.37 -5.69 11.30
C SER A 100 33.39 -6.75 10.79
N ILE A 101 33.41 -7.97 11.36
CA ILE A 101 32.47 -9.04 10.99
C ILE A 101 31.03 -8.62 11.33
N LYS A 102 30.79 -8.08 12.52
CA LYS A 102 29.47 -7.60 12.94
C LYS A 102 28.94 -6.49 12.02
N ILE A 103 29.81 -5.56 11.62
CA ILE A 103 29.45 -4.48 10.69
C ILE A 103 29.02 -5.06 9.35
N VAL A 104 29.77 -6.01 8.77
CA VAL A 104 29.41 -6.63 7.49
C VAL A 104 28.05 -7.34 7.58
N PHE A 105 27.82 -8.17 8.60
CA PHE A 105 26.51 -8.82 8.81
C PHE A 105 25.39 -7.79 8.99
N THR A 106 25.65 -6.71 9.72
CA THR A 106 24.69 -5.63 9.94
C THR A 106 24.35 -4.92 8.62
N LEU A 107 25.33 -4.67 7.74
CA LEU A 107 25.09 -4.05 6.43
C LEU A 107 24.26 -4.94 5.51
N ILE A 108 24.49 -6.25 5.53
CA ILE A 108 23.69 -7.22 4.76
C ILE A 108 22.24 -7.22 5.26
N LEU A 109 22.05 -7.27 6.59
CA LEU A 109 20.71 -7.19 7.20
C LEU A 109 20.02 -5.86 6.90
N LEU A 110 20.77 -4.76 6.94
CA LEU A 110 20.25 -3.43 6.65
C LEU A 110 19.76 -3.34 5.21
N LEU A 111 20.50 -3.89 4.25
CA LEU A 111 20.03 -4.00 2.87
C LEU A 111 18.76 -4.85 2.79
N ALA A 112 18.75 -6.05 3.35
CA ALA A 112 17.58 -6.94 3.29
C ALA A 112 16.31 -6.29 3.89
N VAL A 113 16.43 -5.68 5.07
CA VAL A 113 15.31 -5.03 5.79
C VAL A 113 14.92 -3.69 5.16
N GLY A 114 15.90 -2.87 4.76
CA GLY A 114 15.63 -1.59 4.11
C GLY A 114 14.88 -1.75 2.80
N LEU A 115 15.23 -2.78 2.01
CA LEU A 115 14.58 -3.06 0.73
C LEU A 115 13.15 -3.59 0.90
N SER A 116 12.82 -4.24 2.01
CA SER A 116 11.46 -4.75 2.25
C SER A 116 10.46 -3.64 2.60
N GLY A 117 10.92 -2.50 3.13
CA GLY A 117 10.07 -1.36 3.50
C GLY A 117 9.14 -0.90 2.37
N GLY A 118 9.66 -0.79 1.15
CA GLY A 118 8.88 -0.42 -0.04
C GLY A 118 7.73 -1.38 -0.33
N LEU A 119 8.00 -2.69 -0.31
CA LEU A 119 6.98 -3.73 -0.53
C LEU A 119 5.90 -3.70 0.55
N ILE A 120 6.30 -3.53 1.81
CA ILE A 120 5.38 -3.43 2.95
C ILE A 120 4.45 -2.23 2.76
N GLY A 121 4.98 -1.06 2.37
CA GLY A 121 4.21 0.16 2.14
C GLY A 121 3.13 -0.03 1.07
N VAL A 122 3.49 -0.64 -0.05
CA VAL A 122 2.54 -0.91 -1.15
C VAL A 122 1.50 -1.96 -0.76
N PHE A 123 1.90 -3.02 -0.05
CA PHE A 123 0.99 -4.06 0.41
C PHE A 123 -0.10 -3.48 1.32
N ILE A 124 0.27 -2.65 2.31
CA ILE A 124 -0.69 -2.00 3.20
C ILE A 124 -1.64 -1.09 2.42
N LYS A 125 -1.14 -0.30 1.46
CA LYS A 125 -2.00 0.54 0.59
C LYS A 125 -3.02 -0.31 -0.18
N LYS A 126 -2.59 -1.43 -0.76
CA LYS A 126 -3.45 -2.32 -1.55
C LYS A 126 -4.51 -2.99 -0.68
N VAL A 127 -4.16 -3.49 0.50
CA VAL A 127 -5.12 -4.05 1.46
C VAL A 127 -6.15 -3.00 1.89
N GLY A 128 -5.71 -1.78 2.21
CA GLY A 128 -6.62 -0.69 2.58
C GLY A 128 -7.62 -0.32 1.48
N LYS A 129 -7.18 -0.29 0.21
CA LYS A 129 -8.08 -0.08 -0.93
C LYS A 129 -9.01 -1.27 -1.19
N GLY A 130 -8.54 -2.50 -1.03
CA GLY A 130 -9.36 -3.70 -1.19
C GLY A 130 -10.52 -3.77 -0.19
N ILE A 131 -10.32 -3.25 1.02
CA ILE A 131 -11.38 -3.14 2.05
C ILE A 131 -12.41 -2.06 1.66
N HIS A 132 -11.97 -0.94 1.08
CA HIS A 132 -12.87 0.13 0.65
C HIS A 132 -13.55 -0.11 -0.71
N SER A 133 -13.05 -1.05 -1.52
CA SER A 133 -13.62 -1.39 -2.83
C SER A 133 -14.74 -2.44 -2.76
N SER A 134 -15.27 -2.72 -1.57
CA SER A 134 -16.46 -3.56 -1.36
C SER A 134 -17.77 -2.75 -1.34
N GLU A 135 -17.73 -1.46 -1.68
CA GLU A 135 -18.90 -0.56 -1.74
C GLU A 135 -19.14 -0.04 -3.17
N ASN A 136 -19.03 -0.92 -4.17
CA ASN A 136 -19.60 -0.66 -5.49
C ASN A 136 -19.83 -1.96 -6.26
N THR A 137 -20.51 -2.89 -5.62
CA THR A 137 -21.09 -4.05 -6.30
C THR A 137 -22.60 -3.85 -6.27
N LYS A 138 -23.10 -2.94 -7.11
CA LYS A 138 -24.52 -2.92 -7.52
C LYS A 138 -24.86 -4.10 -8.43
N ILE A 139 -24.10 -5.18 -8.36
CA ILE A 139 -24.34 -6.39 -9.14
C ILE A 139 -25.36 -7.19 -8.34
N GLY A 140 -26.57 -7.33 -8.89
CA GLY A 140 -27.61 -8.17 -8.29
C GLY A 140 -28.45 -7.57 -7.15
N LYS A 141 -28.27 -6.30 -6.81
CA LYS A 141 -29.08 -5.63 -5.78
C LYS A 141 -29.85 -4.47 -6.38
N GLY A 142 -31.18 -4.52 -6.32
CA GLY A 142 -32.06 -3.43 -6.76
C GLY A 142 -32.83 -3.71 -8.06
N TYR A 143 -33.49 -2.67 -8.54
CA TYR A 143 -34.34 -2.71 -9.72
C TYR A 143 -34.25 -1.41 -10.53
N LEU A 144 -34.49 -1.51 -11.83
CA LEU A 144 -34.59 -0.39 -12.76
C LEU A 144 -36.07 -0.05 -12.98
N VAL A 145 -36.41 1.24 -12.98
CA VAL A 145 -37.75 1.75 -13.28
C VAL A 145 -37.69 2.72 -14.44
N CYS A 146 -38.56 2.56 -15.42
CA CYS A 146 -38.66 3.51 -16.53
C CYS A 146 -39.46 4.75 -16.15
N ASP A 147 -38.89 5.93 -16.36
CA ASP A 147 -39.51 7.24 -16.13
C ASP A 147 -40.77 7.48 -16.99
N LYS A 148 -40.84 6.86 -18.16
CA LYS A 148 -41.85 7.11 -19.19
C LYS A 148 -43.02 6.13 -19.14
N CYS A 149 -42.75 4.83 -19.06
CA CYS A 149 -43.79 3.80 -19.07
C CYS A 149 -44.07 3.19 -17.68
N GLY A 150 -43.24 3.49 -16.67
CA GLY A 150 -43.34 2.88 -15.34
C GLY A 150 -42.98 1.39 -15.30
N GLY A 151 -42.41 0.84 -16.37
CA GLY A 151 -41.94 -0.55 -16.41
C GLY A 151 -40.81 -0.79 -15.42
N TYR A 152 -40.83 -1.95 -14.76
CA TYR A 152 -39.84 -2.33 -13.76
C TYR A 152 -39.04 -3.56 -14.18
N TYR A 153 -37.76 -3.61 -13.84
CA TYR A 153 -36.87 -4.73 -14.10
C TYR A 153 -35.97 -5.00 -12.88
N LYS A 154 -36.08 -6.19 -12.27
CA LYS A 154 -35.22 -6.59 -11.15
C LYS A 154 -33.90 -7.13 -11.71
N LEU A 155 -32.78 -6.53 -11.29
CA LEU A 155 -31.45 -6.96 -11.71
C LEU A 155 -31.14 -8.38 -11.21
N GLN A 156 -30.58 -9.21 -12.07
CA GLN A 156 -30.09 -10.53 -11.68
C GLN A 156 -28.74 -10.43 -10.96
N LEU A 157 -28.36 -11.50 -10.23
CA LEU A 157 -27.15 -11.57 -9.39
C LEU A 157 -25.84 -11.20 -10.11
N TRP A 158 -25.83 -11.21 -11.44
CA TRP A 158 -24.67 -10.97 -12.30
C TRP A 158 -24.82 -9.76 -13.23
N GLU A 159 -25.91 -9.00 -13.08
CA GLU A 159 -26.22 -7.85 -13.92
C GLU A 159 -25.94 -6.55 -13.17
N SER A 160 -25.30 -5.61 -13.85
CA SER A 160 -25.10 -4.24 -13.39
C SER A 160 -26.22 -3.34 -13.91
N PRO A 161 -26.70 -2.33 -13.15
CA PRO A 161 -27.58 -1.31 -13.71
C PRO A 161 -26.95 -0.57 -14.91
N ASP A 162 -25.62 -0.50 -14.96
CA ASP A 162 -24.87 0.13 -16.06
C ASP A 162 -24.92 -0.67 -17.37
N ASP A 163 -25.37 -1.94 -17.33
CA ASP A 163 -25.53 -2.77 -18.54
C ASP A 163 -26.81 -2.39 -19.33
N PHE A 164 -27.64 -1.48 -18.81
CA PHE A 164 -28.93 -1.10 -19.38
C PHE A 164 -28.99 0.40 -19.70
N ASP A 165 -29.03 0.74 -21.00
CA ASP A 165 -29.04 2.14 -21.46
C ASP A 165 -30.45 2.78 -21.37
N GLU A 166 -31.45 2.17 -22.03
CA GLU A 166 -32.81 2.71 -22.11
C GLU A 166 -33.88 1.61 -22.11
N CYS A 167 -35.10 1.98 -21.71
CA CYS A 167 -36.25 1.11 -21.82
C CYS A 167 -36.61 0.90 -23.30
N GLN A 168 -37.18 -0.26 -23.64
CA GLN A 168 -37.67 -0.57 -25.00
C GLN A 168 -38.70 0.44 -25.54
N CYS A 169 -39.32 1.26 -24.68
CA CYS A 169 -40.22 2.35 -25.06
C CYS A 169 -39.50 3.69 -25.37
N GLY A 170 -38.16 3.72 -25.31
CA GLY A 170 -37.33 4.92 -25.43
C GLY A 170 -37.53 5.88 -24.26
N GLY A 171 -37.52 5.37 -23.03
CA GLY A 171 -37.55 6.15 -21.79
C GLY A 171 -36.33 5.80 -20.93
N ASN A 172 -35.92 6.70 -20.04
CA ASN A 172 -34.73 6.49 -19.23
C ASN A 172 -35.02 5.50 -18.09
N LEU A 173 -34.00 4.73 -17.72
CA LEU A 173 -34.06 3.78 -16.62
C LEU A 173 -33.41 4.38 -15.37
N GLU A 174 -34.19 4.51 -14.31
CA GLU A 174 -33.72 4.95 -12.99
C GLU A 174 -33.44 3.74 -12.10
N TYR A 175 -32.24 3.69 -11.51
CA TYR A 175 -31.86 2.64 -10.58
C TYR A 175 -32.34 2.94 -9.16
N HIS A 176 -33.01 1.96 -8.57
CA HIS A 176 -33.41 1.95 -7.17
C HIS A 176 -32.74 0.79 -6.45
N GLU A 177 -32.00 1.11 -5.39
CA GLU A 177 -31.44 0.11 -4.51
C GLU A 177 -32.55 -0.50 -3.65
N ASN A 178 -32.57 -1.83 -3.55
CA ASN A 178 -33.38 -2.48 -2.52
C ASN A 178 -32.72 -2.17 -1.18
N ASN A 179 -33.19 -1.12 -0.50
CA ASN A 179 -32.90 -0.90 0.91
C ASN A 179 -33.60 -1.98 1.72
N SER A 180 -33.01 -3.17 1.72
CA SER A 180 -33.43 -4.27 2.55
C SER A 180 -32.18 -4.91 3.14
N ASP A 181 -31.86 -4.48 4.36
CA ASP A 181 -31.11 -5.23 5.37
C ASP A 181 -31.78 -6.61 5.69
N LEU A 182 -32.51 -7.23 4.75
CA LEU A 182 -33.50 -8.30 4.98
C LEU A 182 -33.37 -9.52 4.04
N GLU A 183 -32.30 -9.65 3.24
CA GLU A 183 -32.03 -10.92 2.53
C GLU A 183 -31.41 -12.00 3.45
N SER A 184 -31.40 -11.78 4.77
CA SER A 184 -31.15 -12.82 5.79
C SER A 184 -32.42 -13.58 6.23
N TYR A 185 -33.60 -13.20 5.71
CA TYR A 185 -34.88 -13.83 6.08
C TYR A 185 -35.41 -14.85 5.07
N GLU A 186 -35.09 -14.74 3.77
CA GLU A 186 -35.62 -15.68 2.75
C GLU A 186 -34.97 -17.07 2.80
N SER A 187 -33.73 -17.20 3.31
CA SER A 187 -33.10 -18.53 3.47
C SER A 187 -33.58 -19.27 4.72
N ASN A 188 -34.02 -18.57 5.77
CA ASN A 188 -34.48 -19.18 7.01
C ASN A 188 -35.92 -19.71 6.91
N ASP A 189 -36.80 -19.04 6.17
CA ASP A 189 -38.22 -19.43 6.05
C ASP A 189 -38.42 -20.70 5.19
N GLU A 190 -37.53 -20.95 4.22
CA GLU A 190 -37.52 -22.18 3.42
C GLU A 190 -36.87 -23.35 4.20
N LEU A 191 -35.86 -23.08 5.02
CA LEU A 191 -35.24 -24.08 5.91
C LEU A 191 -36.17 -24.50 7.07
N GLU A 192 -36.97 -23.58 7.62
CA GLU A 192 -37.99 -23.91 8.63
C GLU A 192 -39.15 -24.71 8.03
N ARG A 193 -39.63 -24.38 6.82
CA ARG A 193 -40.63 -25.20 6.12
C ARG A 193 -40.14 -26.61 5.78
N ILE A 194 -38.84 -26.78 5.48
CA ILE A 194 -38.26 -28.10 5.24
C ILE A 194 -38.14 -28.88 6.56
N ARG A 195 -37.73 -28.24 7.66
CA ARG A 195 -37.61 -28.89 8.98
C ARG A 195 -38.94 -29.42 9.51
N ASP A 196 -40.01 -28.64 9.37
CA ASP A 196 -41.36 -29.03 9.83
C ASP A 196 -42.01 -30.13 8.97
N SER A 197 -41.40 -30.49 7.83
CA SER A 197 -41.87 -31.60 6.98
C SER A 197 -41.29 -32.97 7.37
N TYR A 198 -40.37 -33.01 8.35
CA TYR A 198 -39.69 -34.21 8.83
C TYR A 198 -39.93 -34.55 10.32
N GLU A 199 -40.80 -33.80 11.02
CA GLU A 199 -41.35 -34.12 12.36
C GLU A 199 -42.84 -34.43 12.29
#